data_AF-A0A7K1KT16-F1
#
_entry.id   AF-A0A7K1KT16-F1
#
_cell.length_a   1.000
_cell.length_b   1.000
_cell.length_c   1.000
_cell.angle_alpha   90.00
_cell.angle_beta   90.00
_cell.angle_gamma   90.00
#
_symmetry.space_group_name_H-M   'P 1'
#
loop_
_entity.id
_entity.type
_entity.pdbx_description
1 polymer ?
#
loop_
_entity_poly.entity_id
_entity_poly.type
_entity_poly.pdbx_seq_one_letter_code
_entity_poly.pdbx_strand_id
1 'polypeptide(L)'
;MIVPNPWTALWFTPQRPEPVDDRYQIDGKYEFIGDEEAFIVADIKTREIVGAAHSDDVSSGWWNCTIHGRVCKLFVPRTVAEPHLDVARRLTR
;
A
#
# COMPACT_ATOMS: atom_id res chain seq x y z
N MET A 1 51.47 -1.68 -15.38
CA MET A 1 50.45 -1.85 -16.43
C MET A 1 49.56 -2.99 -15.97
N ILE A 2 48.41 -2.69 -15.37
CA ILE A 2 47.49 -3.69 -14.77
C ILE A 2 46.48 -4.05 -15.85
N VAL A 3 46.48 -5.29 -16.32
CA VAL A 3 45.45 -5.79 -17.24
C VAL A 3 44.26 -6.21 -16.38
N PRO A 4 43.04 -5.66 -16.57
CA PRO A 4 41.89 -6.09 -15.79
C PRO A 4 41.49 -7.51 -16.20
N ASN A 5 41.34 -8.38 -15.20
CA ASN A 5 40.86 -9.75 -15.34
C ASN A 5 39.40 -9.77 -15.83
N PRO A 6 39.07 -10.43 -16.96
CA PRO A 6 37.74 -10.45 -17.57
C PRO A 6 36.67 -11.21 -16.76
N TRP A 7 37.03 -11.89 -15.67
CA TRP A 7 36.10 -12.73 -14.89
C TRP A 7 35.44 -12.03 -13.69
N THR A 8 35.73 -10.76 -13.43
CA THR A 8 35.28 -10.06 -12.20
C THR A 8 33.91 -9.36 -12.34
N ALA A 9 33.29 -9.40 -13.52
CA ALA A 9 32.13 -8.57 -13.84
C ALA A 9 30.78 -9.31 -13.93
N LEU A 10 30.63 -10.48 -13.28
CA LEU A 10 29.46 -11.35 -13.49
C LEU A 10 28.53 -11.59 -12.29
N TRP A 11 28.77 -11.01 -11.10
CA TRP A 11 28.04 -11.47 -9.90
C TRP A 11 27.38 -10.40 -9.02
N PHE A 12 27.47 -9.13 -9.39
CA PHE A 12 26.81 -8.05 -8.64
C PHE A 12 26.09 -7.10 -9.59
N THR A 13 25.07 -7.60 -10.27
CA THR A 13 23.93 -6.72 -10.52
C THR A 13 23.25 -6.59 -9.16
N PRO A 14 23.28 -5.44 -8.47
CA PRO A 14 22.36 -5.25 -7.35
C PRO A 14 20.99 -5.50 -7.94
N GLN A 15 20.32 -6.58 -7.50
CA GLN A 15 18.92 -6.72 -7.83
C GLN A 15 18.26 -5.48 -7.25
N ARG A 16 17.92 -4.52 -8.12
CA ARG A 16 17.00 -3.46 -7.76
C ARG A 16 15.80 -4.23 -7.19
N PRO A 17 15.43 -4.06 -5.92
CA PRO A 17 14.23 -4.71 -5.42
C PRO A 17 13.15 -4.32 -6.43
N GLU A 18 12.54 -5.32 -7.07
CA GLU A 18 11.38 -5.04 -7.89
C GLU A 18 10.44 -4.25 -6.99
N PRO A 19 9.89 -3.09 -7.43
CA PRO A 19 8.90 -2.41 -6.63
C PRO A 19 7.84 -3.46 -6.35
N VAL A 20 7.72 -3.88 -5.08
CA VAL A 20 6.63 -4.73 -4.64
C VAL A 20 5.41 -3.88 -4.94
N ASP A 21 4.73 -4.21 -6.03
CA ASP A 21 3.58 -3.45 -6.46
C ASP A 21 2.47 -3.89 -5.50
N ASP A 22 2.42 -3.27 -4.32
CA ASP A 22 1.42 -3.49 -3.27
C ASP A 22 0.06 -2.92 -3.71
N ARG A 23 -0.30 -3.20 -4.96
CA ARG A 23 -1.54 -2.79 -5.59
C ARG A 23 -2.54 -3.92 -5.46
N TYR A 24 -3.49 -3.73 -4.57
CA TYR A 24 -4.57 -4.66 -4.36
C TYR A 24 -5.86 -4.09 -4.96
N GLN A 25 -6.54 -4.87 -5.79
CA GLN A 25 -7.86 -4.47 -6.29
C GLN A 25 -8.94 -4.73 -5.24
N ILE A 26 -9.78 -3.72 -5.02
CA ILE A 26 -10.93 -3.78 -4.13
C ILE A 26 -12.20 -3.73 -4.98
N ASP A 27 -13.01 -4.79 -4.89
CA ASP A 27 -14.29 -4.96 -5.58
C ASP A 27 -14.23 -4.73 -7.11
N GLY A 28 -13.06 -4.90 -7.71
CA GLY A 28 -12.82 -4.69 -9.15
C GLY A 28 -13.02 -3.24 -9.64
N LYS A 29 -13.25 -2.28 -8.73
CA LYS A 29 -13.49 -0.86 -9.03
C LYS A 29 -12.39 0.03 -8.51
N TYR A 30 -11.81 -0.32 -7.37
CA TYR A 30 -10.80 0.51 -6.70
C TYR A 30 -9.46 -0.21 -6.59
N GLU A 31 -8.40 0.57 -6.49
CA GLU A 31 -7.02 0.14 -6.33
C GLU A 31 -6.53 0.68 -4.99
N PHE A 32 -6.10 -0.22 -4.12
CA PHE A 32 -5.31 0.06 -2.92
C PHE A 32 -3.88 0.36 -3.35
N ILE A 33 -3.29 1.44 -2.84
CA ILE A 33 -1.89 1.79 -3.09
C ILE A 33 -1.30 2.25 -1.77
N GLY A 34 -0.32 1.52 -1.25
CA GLY A 34 0.33 1.86 0.02
C GLY A 34 0.76 0.62 0.79
N ASP A 35 0.89 0.77 2.09
CA ASP A 35 1.37 -0.26 3.01
C ASP A 35 0.39 -0.51 4.17
N GLU A 36 0.85 -1.25 5.17
CA GLU A 36 0.04 -1.66 6.33
C GLU A 36 -0.25 -0.53 7.33
N GLU A 37 0.40 0.63 7.21
CA GLU A 37 0.25 1.78 8.11
C GLU A 37 -0.49 2.94 7.45
N ALA A 38 -0.26 3.15 6.15
CA ALA A 38 -0.88 4.20 5.37
C ALA A 38 -1.11 3.78 3.92
N PHE A 39 -2.29 4.12 3.39
CA PHE A 39 -2.64 3.82 2.02
C PHE A 39 -3.61 4.82 1.43
N ILE A 40 -3.67 4.84 0.09
CA ILE A 40 -4.67 5.54 -0.69
C ILE A 40 -5.54 4.54 -1.45
N VAL A 41 -6.76 4.98 -1.77
CA VAL A 41 -7.70 4.25 -2.60
C VAL A 41 -7.96 5.08 -3.84
N ALA A 42 -7.71 4.51 -5.02
CA ALA A 42 -7.93 5.15 -6.31
C ALA A 42 -9.00 4.41 -7.12
N ASP A 43 -9.81 5.10 -7.90
CA ASP A 43 -10.71 4.47 -8.85
C ASP A 43 -9.91 3.98 -10.07
N ILE A 44 -10.06 2.70 -10.43
CA ILE A 44 -9.25 2.05 -11.48
C ILE A 44 -9.50 2.67 -12.86
N LYS A 45 -10.73 3.13 -13.14
CA LYS A 45 -11.13 3.64 -14.46
C LYS A 45 -10.67 5.06 -14.67
N THR A 46 -10.88 5.91 -13.68
CA THR A 46 -10.61 7.35 -13.73
C THR A 46 -9.21 7.71 -13.26
N ARG A 47 -8.57 6.82 -12.50
CA ARG A 47 -7.31 7.05 -11.77
C ARG A 47 -7.41 8.18 -10.74
N GLU A 48 -8.62 8.58 -10.35
CA GLU A 48 -8.84 9.58 -9.31
C GLU A 48 -8.64 8.96 -7.92
N ILE A 49 -7.96 9.69 -7.03
CA ILE A 49 -7.86 9.30 -5.62
C ILE A 49 -9.22 9.57 -4.97
N VAL A 50 -9.90 8.50 -4.59
CA VAL A 50 -11.20 8.60 -3.93
C VAL A 50 -11.07 8.64 -2.42
N GLY A 51 -10.00 8.08 -1.85
CA GLY A 51 -9.79 8.09 -0.41
C GLY A 51 -8.37 7.80 0.04
N ALA A 52 -8.16 7.93 1.33
CA ALA A 52 -6.90 7.64 2.02
C ALA A 52 -7.18 7.20 3.45
N ALA A 53 -6.30 6.37 4.01
CA ALA A 53 -6.35 6.02 5.41
C ALA A 53 -4.94 5.88 5.98
N HIS A 54 -4.80 6.20 7.25
CA HIS A 54 -3.58 5.95 8.02
C HIS A 54 -3.91 5.63 9.47
N SER A 55 -3.00 4.92 10.13
CA SER A 55 -3.03 4.69 11.57
C SER A 55 -1.89 5.47 12.24
N ASP A 56 -2.21 6.28 13.26
CA ASP A 56 -1.17 6.95 14.07
C ASP A 56 -0.43 5.95 14.98
N ASP A 57 -1.11 4.86 15.33
CA ASP A 57 -0.61 3.77 16.17
C ASP A 57 -1.29 2.48 15.75
N VAL A 58 -0.55 1.60 15.06
CA VAL A 58 -1.02 0.28 14.61
C VAL A 58 -1.60 -0.54 15.77
N SER A 59 -1.10 -0.34 16.99
CA SER A 59 -1.59 -1.04 18.18
C SER A 59 -2.93 -0.51 18.69
N SER A 60 -3.35 0.70 18.31
CA SER A 60 -4.62 1.29 18.76
C SER A 60 -5.84 0.64 18.11
N GLY A 61 -5.69 0.12 16.88
CA GLY A 61 -6.80 -0.35 16.04
C GLY A 61 -7.66 0.77 15.43
N TRP A 62 -7.30 2.03 15.63
CA TRP A 62 -8.01 3.19 15.09
C TRP A 62 -7.34 3.72 13.83
N TRP A 63 -8.15 3.92 12.80
CA TRP A 63 -7.73 4.41 11.50
C TRP A 63 -8.38 5.75 11.20
N ASN A 64 -7.58 6.74 10.86
CA ASN A 64 -8.02 8.02 10.34
C ASN A 64 -8.22 7.88 8.83
N CYS A 65 -9.43 8.12 8.35
CA CYS A 65 -9.80 7.88 6.97
C CYS A 65 -10.40 9.12 6.30
N THR A 66 -10.22 9.23 5.00
CA THR A 66 -10.88 10.21 4.15
C THR A 66 -11.43 9.50 2.91
N ILE A 67 -12.69 9.75 2.55
CA ILE A 67 -13.33 9.16 1.36
C ILE A 67 -14.24 10.21 0.71
N HIS A 68 -14.10 10.45 -0.59
CA HIS A 68 -14.83 11.46 -1.36
C HIS A 68 -14.91 12.82 -0.65
N GLY A 69 -13.79 13.25 -0.04
CA GLY A 69 -13.69 14.50 0.72
C GLY A 69 -14.31 14.48 2.12
N ARG A 70 -14.85 13.36 2.59
CA ARG A 70 -15.39 13.19 3.94
C ARG A 70 -14.38 12.51 4.84
N VAL A 71 -14.12 13.09 6.01
CA VAL A 71 -13.25 12.52 7.03
C VAL A 71 -14.07 11.61 7.95
N CYS A 72 -13.56 10.42 8.26
CA CYS A 72 -14.13 9.51 9.23
C CYS A 72 -13.05 8.77 10.01
N LYS A 73 -13.45 8.10 11.11
CA LYS A 73 -12.57 7.20 11.86
C LYS A 73 -13.18 5.80 11.86
N LEU A 74 -12.35 4.80 11.59
CA LEU A 74 -12.75 3.40 11.59
C LEU A 74 -11.97 2.64 12.66
N PHE A 75 -12.68 1.82 13.43
CA PHE A 75 -12.06 0.88 14.35
C PHE A 75 -11.99 -0.50 13.71
N VAL A 76 -10.78 -1.08 13.71
CA VAL A 76 -10.52 -2.45 13.28
C VAL A 76 -9.87 -3.21 14.44
N PRO A 77 -10.51 -4.28 14.95
CA PRO A 77 -9.94 -5.10 16.01
C PRO A 77 -8.60 -5.71 15.59
N ARG A 78 -7.65 -5.78 16.53
CA ARG A 78 -6.33 -6.39 16.33
C ARG A 78 -6.35 -7.88 15.97
N THR A 79 -7.49 -8.55 16.14
CA THR A 79 -7.68 -9.94 15.76
C THR A 79 -7.85 -10.13 14.25
N VAL A 80 -8.00 -9.04 13.49
CA VAL A 80 -8.06 -9.07 12.03
C VAL A 80 -6.64 -9.19 11.47
N ALA A 81 -6.40 -10.20 10.63
CA ALA A 81 -5.07 -10.48 10.09
C ALA A 81 -4.52 -9.35 9.19
N GLU A 82 -5.38 -8.70 8.42
CA GLU A 82 -5.02 -7.64 7.46
C GLU A 82 -5.90 -6.40 7.71
N PRO A 83 -5.59 -5.61 8.75
CA PRO A 83 -6.46 -4.51 9.16
C PRO A 83 -6.57 -3.43 8.08
N HIS A 84 -5.49 -3.11 7.37
CA HIS A 84 -5.47 -2.12 6.29
C HIS A 84 -6.41 -2.51 5.13
N LEU A 85 -6.44 -3.79 4.73
CA LEU A 85 -7.37 -4.27 3.70
C LEU A 85 -8.83 -4.23 4.17
N ASP A 86 -9.09 -4.53 5.44
CA ASP A 86 -10.44 -4.41 6.01
C ASP A 86 -10.93 -2.96 6.03
N VAL A 87 -10.06 -2.01 6.41
CA VAL A 87 -10.35 -0.56 6.31
C VAL A 87 -10.64 -0.18 4.86
N ALA A 88 -9.80 -0.59 3.92
CA ALA A 88 -9.96 -0.24 2.53
C ALA A 88 -11.30 -0.73 1.96
N ARG A 89 -11.69 -1.98 2.25
CA ARG A 89 -13.00 -2.55 1.90
C ARG A 89 -14.17 -1.81 2.53
N ARG A 90 -14.03 -1.33 3.77
CA ARG A 90 -15.07 -0.54 4.46
C ARG A 90 -15.21 0.86 3.88
N LEU A 91 -14.13 1.45 3.37
CA LEU A 91 -14.17 2.77 2.73
C LEU A 91 -14.81 2.75 1.34
N THR A 92 -14.76 1.61 0.65
CA THR A 92 -15.27 1.47 -0.72
C THR A 92 -16.68 0.88 -0.81
N ARG A 93 -17.28 0.48 0.32
CA ARG A 93 -18.68 0.06 0.44
C ARG A 93 -19.65 1.23 0.41
#